data_AF-A0A358A4V7-F1
#
_entry.id   AF-A0A358A4V7-F1
#
_cell.length_a   1.000
_cell.length_b   1.000
_cell.length_c   1.000
_cell.angle_alpha   90.00
_cell.angle_beta   90.00
_cell.angle_gamma   90.00
#
_symmetry.space_group_name_H-M   'P 1'
#
loop_
_entity.id
_entity.type
_entity.pdbx_description
1 polymer ?
#
loop_
_entity_poly.entity_id
_entity_poly.type
_entity_poly.pdbx_seq_one_letter_code
_entity_poly.pdbx_strand_id
1 'polypeptide(L)'
;MFKKTVAGVTLGVTTLLWASPVSAQDLDSAPQAVVDNLWLVIAGALVFLMQAGFAFVEAGLTRAKNLANIMAKNLADMAIGVTMFFIVGYTIAYGSGGSDWLGGFGDLFFQDSADSAVLFDLEAGLTPATNFFFQVVFAATAVTIASGALAERTKFTTYLIFAAVMTAIIYPVVVHWTWGGGLIAQMSIGDAV
;
A
#
# COMPACT_ATOMS: atom_id res chain seq x y z
N MET A 1 28.35 0.81 45.62
CA MET A 1 27.55 0.00 44.67
C MET A 1 26.06 0.30 44.77
N PHE A 2 25.48 0.38 45.98
CA PHE A 2 24.04 0.65 46.22
C PHE A 2 23.46 1.95 45.62
N LYS A 3 24.19 3.08 45.60
CA LYS A 3 23.66 4.36 45.08
C LYS A 3 23.36 4.38 43.58
N LYS A 4 24.09 3.58 42.77
CA LYS A 4 23.87 3.51 41.30
C LYS A 4 22.65 2.66 40.95
N THR A 5 22.37 1.62 41.74
CA THR A 5 21.18 0.76 41.58
C THR A 5 19.90 1.49 41.98
N VAL A 6 19.93 2.27 43.08
CA VAL A 6 18.77 3.09 43.50
C VAL A 6 18.46 4.17 42.47
N ALA A 7 19.46 4.85 41.91
CA ALA A 7 19.28 5.86 40.87
C ALA A 7 18.67 5.27 39.57
N GLY A 8 19.11 4.09 39.15
CA GLY A 8 18.57 3.40 37.98
C GLY A 8 17.13 2.91 38.18
N VAL A 9 16.79 2.45 39.39
CA VAL A 9 15.41 2.06 39.74
C VAL A 9 14.51 3.29 39.84
N THR A 10 14.96 4.41 40.41
CA THR A 10 14.17 5.64 40.44
C THR A 10 13.94 6.24 39.06
N LEU A 11 14.92 6.15 38.14
CA LEU A 11 14.78 6.58 36.75
C LEU A 11 13.85 5.66 35.94
N GLY A 12 13.93 4.34 36.16
CA GLY A 12 13.03 3.37 35.51
C GLY A 12 11.59 3.46 36.04
N VAL A 13 11.41 3.78 37.31
CA VAL A 13 10.08 3.98 37.91
C VAL A 13 9.48 5.33 37.49
N THR A 14 10.28 6.40 37.35
CA THR A 14 9.76 7.67 36.82
C THR A 14 9.43 7.61 35.33
N THR A 15 10.15 6.82 34.52
CA THR A 15 9.76 6.59 33.11
C THR A 15 8.52 5.70 32.99
N LEU A 16 8.34 4.71 33.87
CA LEU A 16 7.12 3.89 33.95
C LEU A 16 5.91 4.68 34.48
N LEU A 17 6.12 5.67 35.35
CA LEU A 17 5.06 6.57 35.82
C LEU A 17 4.69 7.64 34.78
N TRP A 18 5.61 8.06 33.90
CA TRP A 18 5.30 8.81 32.68
C TRP A 18 4.63 7.95 31.59
N ALA A 19 4.74 6.62 31.69
CA ALA A 19 4.01 5.65 30.87
C ALA A 19 2.67 5.23 31.50
N SER A 20 2.20 5.92 32.54
CA SER A 20 0.86 5.69 33.07
C SER A 20 -0.21 6.04 32.00
N PRO A 21 -1.38 5.35 32.00
CA PRO A 21 -2.43 5.54 30.99
C PRO A 21 -3.15 6.91 31.08
N VAL A 22 -2.55 7.89 31.76
CA VAL A 22 -3.13 9.20 32.10
C VAL A 22 -3.08 10.22 30.96
N SER A 23 -2.61 9.82 29.77
CA SER A 23 -2.76 10.58 28.53
C SER A 23 -3.54 9.84 27.44
N ALA A 24 -4.28 8.77 27.78
CA ALA A 24 -5.39 8.35 26.95
C ALA A 24 -6.52 9.37 27.12
N GLN A 25 -6.32 10.55 26.54
CA GLN A 25 -7.43 11.41 26.16
C GLN A 25 -8.24 10.52 25.22
N ASP A 26 -9.50 10.23 25.56
CA ASP A 26 -10.43 9.63 24.60
C ASP A 26 -10.40 10.56 23.39
N LEU A 27 -9.61 10.18 22.39
CA LEU A 27 -9.44 10.96 21.19
C LEU A 27 -10.83 10.97 20.59
N ASP A 28 -11.43 12.15 20.48
CA ASP A 28 -12.52 12.36 19.52
C ASP A 28 -12.16 11.62 18.23
N SER A 29 -13.15 11.13 17.48
CA SER A 29 -12.93 10.36 16.25
C SER A 29 -11.92 11.04 15.28
N ALA A 30 -11.83 12.37 15.31
CA ALA A 30 -10.92 13.17 14.50
C ALA A 30 -9.42 12.91 14.78
N PRO A 31 -8.87 13.04 16.01
CA PRO A 31 -7.46 12.74 16.24
C PRO A 31 -7.04 11.28 16.00
N GLN A 32 -7.92 10.29 16.21
CA GLN A 32 -7.61 8.90 15.86
C GLN A 32 -7.48 8.72 14.34
N ALA A 33 -8.42 9.27 13.56
CA ALA A 33 -8.37 9.24 12.10
C ALA A 33 -7.07 9.86 11.54
N VAL A 34 -6.59 10.95 12.13
CA VAL A 34 -5.31 11.57 11.73
C VAL A 34 -4.14 10.61 11.94
N VAL A 35 -4.09 9.92 13.09
CA VAL A 35 -3.01 8.98 13.41
C VAL A 35 -3.05 7.77 12.46
N ASP A 36 -4.24 7.24 12.17
CA ASP A 36 -4.40 6.08 11.28
C ASP A 36 -4.00 6.42 9.83
N ASN A 37 -4.40 7.59 9.33
CA ASN A 37 -3.98 8.07 8.01
C ASN A 37 -2.47 8.31 7.96
N LEU A 38 -1.90 8.95 8.97
CA LEU A 38 -0.46 9.18 9.06
C LEU A 38 0.31 7.86 9.06
N TRP A 39 -0.16 6.88 9.82
CA TRP A 39 0.44 5.56 9.87
C TRP A 39 0.41 4.87 8.51
N LEU A 40 -0.73 4.89 7.80
CA LEU A 40 -0.81 4.28 6.47
C LEU A 40 0.03 5.00 5.41
N VAL A 41 0.20 6.32 5.50
CA VAL A 41 1.14 7.05 4.63
C VAL A 41 2.58 6.62 4.93
N ILE A 42 2.97 6.49 6.20
CA ILE A 42 4.30 5.99 6.58
C ILE A 42 4.50 4.55 6.10
N ALA A 43 3.52 3.67 6.33
CA ALA A 43 3.55 2.29 5.88
C ALA A 43 3.64 2.19 4.35
N GLY A 44 2.84 2.99 3.63
CA GLY A 44 2.90 3.09 2.17
C GLY A 44 4.26 3.59 1.67
N ALA A 45 4.90 4.54 2.37
CA ALA A 45 6.26 4.99 2.04
C ALA A 45 7.31 3.88 2.25
N LEU A 46 7.16 3.05 3.30
CA LEU A 46 8.02 1.88 3.51
C LEU A 46 7.83 0.83 2.42
N VAL A 47 6.59 0.62 1.96
CA VAL A 47 6.29 -0.28 0.84
C VAL A 47 6.82 0.28 -0.48
N PHE A 48 6.70 1.59 -0.71
CA PHE A 48 7.33 2.24 -1.86
C PHE A 48 8.85 2.04 -1.87
N LEU A 49 9.50 2.07 -0.71
CA LEU A 49 10.93 1.78 -0.60
C LEU A 49 11.29 0.34 -0.99
N MET A 50 10.34 -0.60 -0.92
CA MET A 50 10.54 -1.96 -1.44
C MET A 50 10.85 -1.96 -2.94
N GLN A 51 10.38 -0.97 -3.70
CA GLN A 51 10.68 -0.84 -5.12
C GLN A 51 12.20 -0.76 -5.37
N ALA A 52 12.89 0.04 -4.58
CA ALA A 52 14.36 0.14 -4.61
C ALA A 52 15.02 -1.16 -4.13
N GLY A 53 14.44 -1.82 -3.12
CA GLY A 53 14.88 -3.14 -2.66
C GLY A 53 14.84 -4.19 -3.76
N PHE A 54 13.72 -4.31 -4.48
CA PHE A 54 13.58 -5.23 -5.60
C PHE A 54 14.52 -4.87 -6.75
N ALA A 55 14.73 -3.59 -7.04
CA ALA A 55 15.70 -3.17 -8.04
C ALA A 55 17.10 -3.74 -7.73
N PHE A 56 17.56 -3.64 -6.49
CA PHE A 56 18.86 -4.19 -6.09
C PHE A 56 18.91 -5.71 -6.07
N VAL A 57 17.84 -6.39 -5.67
CA VAL A 57 17.77 -7.85 -5.71
C VAL A 57 17.79 -8.36 -7.16
N GLU A 58 16.98 -7.78 -8.05
CA GLU A 58 16.96 -8.14 -9.47
C GLU A 58 18.29 -7.81 -10.16
N ALA A 59 18.92 -6.69 -9.83
CA ALA A 59 20.26 -6.35 -10.27
C ALA A 59 21.30 -7.39 -9.85
N GLY A 60 21.27 -7.79 -8.58
CA GLY A 60 22.24 -8.72 -7.99
C GLY A 60 22.10 -10.14 -8.52
N LEU A 61 20.89 -10.55 -8.90
CA LEU A 61 20.59 -11.90 -9.41
C LEU A 61 20.75 -12.03 -10.93
N THR A 62 21.13 -10.96 -11.62
CA THR A 62 21.22 -10.93 -13.09
C THR A 62 22.60 -10.53 -13.58
N ARG A 63 22.86 -10.81 -14.85
CA ARG A 63 24.18 -10.51 -15.42
C ARG A 63 24.34 -9.01 -15.61
N ALA A 64 25.53 -8.49 -15.31
CA ALA A 64 25.84 -7.05 -15.40
C ALA A 64 25.48 -6.40 -16.76
N LYS A 65 25.59 -7.16 -17.87
CA LYS A 65 25.21 -6.67 -19.20
C LYS A 65 23.72 -6.33 -19.36
N ASN A 66 22.86 -6.88 -18.49
CA ASN A 66 21.41 -6.69 -18.51
C ASN A 66 20.92 -5.71 -17.42
N LEU A 67 21.83 -5.18 -16.60
CA LEU A 67 21.51 -4.32 -15.45
C LEU A 67 20.67 -3.10 -15.84
N ALA A 68 21.06 -2.40 -16.91
CA ALA A 68 20.34 -1.22 -17.38
C ALA A 68 18.88 -1.51 -17.76
N ASN A 69 18.63 -2.68 -18.38
CA ASN A 69 17.28 -3.08 -18.74
C ASN A 69 16.41 -3.39 -17.50
N ILE A 70 17.01 -3.93 -16.44
CA ILE A 70 16.31 -4.26 -15.21
C ILE A 70 15.98 -3.00 -14.42
N MET A 71 16.93 -2.07 -14.30
CA MET A 71 16.67 -0.76 -13.70
C MET A 71 15.56 -0.02 -14.45
N ALA A 72 15.56 -0.07 -15.78
CA ALA A 72 14.51 0.54 -16.60
C ALA A 72 13.14 -0.10 -16.38
N LYS A 73 13.07 -1.43 -16.19
CA LYS A 73 11.82 -2.13 -15.88
C LYS A 73 11.28 -1.71 -14.52
N ASN A 74 12.13 -1.70 -13.50
CA ASN A 74 11.72 -1.36 -12.14
C ASN A 74 11.21 0.10 -12.05
N LEU A 75 11.82 1.04 -12.78
CA LEU A 75 11.28 2.41 -12.87
C LEU A 75 9.95 2.44 -13.64
N ALA A 76 9.84 1.69 -14.73
CA ALA A 76 8.63 1.62 -15.53
C ALA A 76 7.46 0.98 -14.76
N ASP A 77 7.71 0.00 -13.89
CA ASP A 77 6.70 -0.64 -13.05
C ASP A 77 6.01 0.37 -12.15
N MET A 78 6.78 1.27 -11.54
CA MET A 78 6.21 2.33 -10.71
C MET A 78 5.40 3.31 -11.54
N ALA A 79 5.95 3.80 -12.66
CA ALA A 79 5.29 4.79 -13.50
C ALA A 79 3.99 4.25 -14.13
N ILE A 80 4.04 3.05 -14.71
CA ILE A 80 2.89 2.39 -15.32
C ILE A 80 1.93 1.90 -14.24
N GLY A 81 2.45 1.36 -13.14
CA GLY A 81 1.66 0.88 -12.03
C GLY A 81 0.78 1.96 -11.45
N VAL A 82 1.36 3.12 -11.12
CA VAL A 82 0.61 4.27 -10.61
C VAL A 82 -0.42 4.76 -11.62
N THR A 83 -0.02 4.91 -12.89
CA THR A 83 -0.89 5.45 -13.94
C THR A 83 -2.08 4.56 -14.22
N MET A 84 -1.85 3.26 -14.42
CA MET A 84 -2.89 2.30 -14.79
C MET A 84 -3.81 1.98 -13.61
N PHE A 85 -3.25 1.90 -12.40
CA PHE A 85 -4.05 1.73 -11.20
C PHE A 85 -4.91 2.97 -10.93
N PHE A 86 -4.42 4.18 -11.19
CA PHE A 86 -5.23 5.40 -11.12
C PHE A 86 -6.38 5.42 -12.14
N ILE A 87 -6.10 5.08 -13.40
CA ILE A 87 -7.10 5.15 -14.48
C ILE A 87 -8.26 4.19 -14.24
N VAL A 88 -7.97 2.95 -13.84
CA VAL A 88 -8.99 1.91 -13.76
C VAL A 88 -8.81 0.96 -12.58
N GLY A 89 -7.57 0.66 -12.18
CA GLY A 89 -7.31 -0.38 -11.18
C GLY A 89 -7.95 -0.11 -9.82
N TYR A 90 -7.90 1.12 -9.33
CA TYR A 90 -8.51 1.47 -8.04
C TYR A 90 -10.03 1.24 -8.04
N THR A 91 -10.69 1.52 -9.17
CA THR A 91 -12.14 1.35 -9.30
C THR A 91 -12.55 -0.11 -9.36
N ILE A 92 -11.76 -0.96 -10.02
CA ILE A 92 -12.00 -2.39 -10.02
C ILE A 92 -11.80 -2.98 -8.62
N ALA A 93 -10.90 -2.41 -7.82
CA ALA A 93 -10.65 -2.87 -6.45
C ALA A 93 -11.73 -2.41 -5.46
N TYR A 94 -12.07 -1.12 -5.45
CA TYR A 94 -12.87 -0.48 -4.39
C TYR A 94 -14.10 0.30 -4.88
N GLY A 95 -14.34 0.33 -6.19
CA GLY A 95 -15.37 1.16 -6.79
C GLY A 95 -16.80 0.71 -6.46
N SER A 96 -17.67 1.69 -6.28
CA SER A 96 -19.10 1.55 -6.00
C SER A 96 -19.88 0.92 -7.17
N GLY A 97 -20.95 0.20 -6.84
CA GLY A 97 -21.84 -0.43 -7.83
C GLY A 97 -21.32 -1.75 -8.42
N GLY A 98 -20.36 -2.40 -7.76
CA GLY A 98 -19.79 -3.69 -8.15
C GLY A 98 -20.63 -4.92 -7.76
N SER A 99 -20.06 -6.10 -8.00
CA SER A 99 -20.57 -7.41 -7.60
C SER A 99 -19.49 -8.17 -6.83
N ASP A 100 -19.79 -9.30 -6.20
CA ASP A 100 -18.79 -10.10 -5.45
C ASP A 100 -17.53 -10.47 -6.25
N TRP A 101 -17.62 -10.46 -7.59
CA TRP A 101 -16.53 -10.80 -8.50
C TRP A 101 -15.67 -9.62 -8.93
N LEU A 102 -16.22 -8.41 -9.01
CA LEU A 102 -15.55 -7.23 -9.55
C LEU A 102 -16.11 -5.97 -8.88
N GLY A 103 -15.23 -5.04 -8.50
CA GLY A 103 -15.64 -3.69 -8.14
C GLY A 103 -16.34 -2.98 -9.29
N GLY A 104 -17.14 -1.98 -8.95
CA GLY A 104 -17.90 -1.22 -9.94
C GLY A 104 -17.12 -0.05 -10.52
N PHE A 105 -17.63 0.51 -11.61
CA PHE A 105 -17.03 1.66 -12.28
C PHE A 105 -17.65 3.00 -11.84
N GLY A 106 -18.43 3.02 -10.76
CA GLY A 106 -19.08 4.23 -10.26
C GLY A 106 -18.08 5.34 -9.90
N ASP A 107 -16.94 4.96 -9.34
CA ASP A 107 -15.94 5.91 -8.85
C ASP A 107 -14.78 6.12 -9.82
N LEU A 108 -15.01 5.95 -11.13
CA LEU A 108 -13.96 6.09 -12.15
C LEU A 108 -13.30 7.47 -12.04
N PHE A 109 -11.97 7.51 -11.92
CA PHE A 109 -11.20 8.75 -11.67
C PHE A 109 -11.60 9.51 -10.41
N PHE A 110 -12.07 8.82 -9.36
CA PHE A 110 -12.56 9.45 -8.14
C PHE A 110 -13.71 10.44 -8.40
N GLN A 111 -14.57 10.23 -9.40
CA GLN A 111 -15.63 11.19 -9.74
C GLN A 111 -16.53 11.56 -8.56
N ASP A 112 -16.95 10.59 -7.75
CA ASP A 112 -17.76 10.81 -6.54
C ASP A 112 -16.96 11.37 -5.36
N SER A 113 -15.63 11.30 -5.43
CA SER A 113 -14.70 11.87 -4.44
C SER A 113 -13.87 13.01 -5.04
N ALA A 114 -14.27 13.64 -6.15
CA ALA A 114 -13.41 14.58 -6.87
C ALA A 114 -13.21 15.91 -6.13
N ASP A 115 -14.10 16.21 -5.18
CA ASP A 115 -13.95 17.36 -4.29
C ASP A 115 -12.79 17.11 -3.31
N SER A 116 -11.87 18.07 -3.24
CA SER A 116 -10.78 18.09 -2.27
C SER A 116 -11.25 17.92 -0.82
N ALA A 117 -12.47 18.38 -0.50
CA ALA A 117 -13.04 18.20 0.82
C ALA A 117 -13.31 16.71 1.13
N VAL A 118 -13.65 15.91 0.12
CA VAL A 118 -13.96 14.47 0.26
C VAL A 118 -12.70 13.62 0.18
N LEU A 119 -11.73 13.98 -0.68
CA LEU A 119 -10.46 13.22 -0.81
C LEU A 119 -9.64 13.16 0.47
N PHE A 120 -9.75 14.20 1.30
CA PHE A 120 -9.00 14.36 2.55
C PHE A 120 -9.91 14.43 3.77
N ASP A 121 -11.17 13.99 3.63
CA ASP A 121 -12.12 13.97 4.74
C ASP A 121 -11.68 12.98 5.82
N LEU A 122 -11.44 13.50 7.02
CA LEU A 122 -11.04 12.73 8.19
C LEU A 122 -12.24 12.32 9.05
N GLU A 123 -13.44 12.88 8.82
CA GLU A 123 -14.64 12.55 9.61
C GLU A 123 -15.08 11.10 9.39
N ALA A 124 -14.87 10.58 8.17
CA ALA A 124 -15.14 9.18 7.80
C ALA A 124 -14.01 8.20 8.21
N GLY A 125 -12.93 8.69 8.85
CA GLY A 125 -11.77 7.87 9.22
C GLY A 125 -10.70 7.85 8.13
N LEU A 126 -10.57 6.73 7.41
CA LEU A 126 -9.54 6.56 6.38
C LEU A 126 -9.87 7.37 5.12
N THR A 127 -9.01 8.32 4.77
CA THR A 127 -9.22 9.16 3.58
C THR A 127 -9.05 8.36 2.28
N PRO A 128 -9.83 8.66 1.22
CA PRO A 128 -9.65 8.04 -0.10
C PRO A 128 -8.23 8.23 -0.67
N ALA A 129 -7.60 9.38 -0.42
CA ALA A 129 -6.25 9.66 -0.89
C ALA A 129 -5.21 8.75 -0.21
N THR A 130 -5.30 8.57 1.11
CA THR A 130 -4.39 7.66 1.84
C THR A 130 -4.61 6.21 1.42
N ASN A 131 -5.87 5.79 1.26
CA ASN A 131 -6.17 4.44 0.78
C ASN A 131 -5.57 4.20 -0.62
N PHE A 132 -5.80 5.13 -1.56
CA PHE A 132 -5.24 5.04 -2.90
C PHE A 132 -3.71 4.95 -2.88
N PHE A 133 -3.04 5.83 -2.13
CA PHE A 133 -1.58 5.81 -2.03
C PHE A 133 -1.06 4.47 -1.48
N PHE A 134 -1.70 3.94 -0.43
CA PHE A 134 -1.32 2.64 0.11
C PHE A 134 -1.53 1.53 -0.92
N GLN A 135 -2.68 1.49 -1.60
CA GLN A 135 -2.99 0.41 -2.53
C GLN A 135 -2.14 0.45 -3.80
N VAL A 136 -1.85 1.64 -4.33
CA VAL A 136 -1.09 1.78 -5.57
C VAL A 136 0.36 1.32 -5.42
N VAL A 137 0.98 1.52 -4.26
CA VAL A 137 2.35 1.05 -4.01
C VAL A 137 2.41 -0.47 -3.89
N PHE A 138 1.37 -1.13 -3.37
CA PHE A 138 1.27 -2.59 -3.38
C PHE A 138 1.03 -3.13 -4.80
N ALA A 139 0.18 -2.47 -5.58
CA ALA A 139 -0.05 -2.84 -6.98
C ALA A 139 1.24 -2.76 -7.81
N ALA A 140 2.00 -1.67 -7.67
CA ALA A 140 3.31 -1.52 -8.31
C ALA A 140 4.30 -2.60 -7.84
N THR A 141 4.34 -2.87 -6.53
CA THR A 141 5.21 -3.91 -5.94
C THR A 141 4.90 -5.31 -6.49
N ALA A 142 3.62 -5.64 -6.67
CA ALA A 142 3.20 -6.94 -7.19
C ALA A 142 3.74 -7.19 -8.61
N VAL A 143 3.75 -6.15 -9.46
CA VAL A 143 4.32 -6.22 -10.81
C VAL A 143 5.83 -6.46 -10.76
N THR A 144 6.54 -5.76 -9.88
CA THR A 144 7.99 -5.89 -9.76
C THR A 144 8.41 -7.28 -9.23
N ILE A 145 7.64 -7.90 -8.35
CA ILE A 145 7.88 -9.30 -7.96
C ILE A 145 7.82 -10.22 -9.19
N ALA A 146 6.85 -9.99 -10.10
CA ALA A 146 6.80 -10.72 -11.36
C ALA A 146 7.96 -10.35 -12.31
N SER A 147 8.44 -9.10 -12.32
CA SER A 147 9.64 -8.68 -13.07
C SER A 147 10.83 -9.59 -12.77
N GLY A 148 11.10 -9.83 -11.48
CA GLY A 148 12.23 -10.65 -11.05
C GLY A 148 12.17 -12.08 -11.59
N ALA A 149 10.98 -12.68 -11.64
CA ALA A 149 10.77 -14.01 -12.24
C ALA A 149 10.97 -14.01 -13.77
N LEU A 150 10.64 -12.89 -14.43
CA LEU A 150 10.73 -12.69 -15.88
C LEU A 150 12.07 -12.09 -16.33
N ALA A 151 13.02 -11.92 -15.41
CA ALA A 151 14.31 -11.28 -15.66
C ALA A 151 15.09 -11.98 -16.80
N GLU A 152 15.74 -11.18 -17.64
CA GLU A 152 16.54 -11.59 -18.81
C GLU A 152 15.82 -12.33 -19.96
N ARG A 153 14.57 -12.79 -19.79
CA ARG A 153 13.88 -13.69 -20.74
C ARG A 153 12.80 -13.02 -21.58
N THR A 154 12.51 -11.74 -21.33
CA THR A 154 11.38 -11.03 -21.92
C THR A 154 11.80 -9.73 -22.62
N LYS A 155 11.14 -9.45 -23.75
CA LYS A 155 11.27 -8.15 -24.43
C LYS A 155 10.70 -7.05 -23.54
N PHE A 156 11.37 -5.90 -23.49
CA PHE A 156 10.97 -4.76 -22.66
C PHE A 156 9.54 -4.30 -22.97
N THR A 157 9.18 -4.11 -24.23
CA THR A 157 7.82 -3.67 -24.62
C THR A 157 6.73 -4.65 -24.19
N THR A 158 6.95 -5.96 -24.36
CA THR A 158 6.00 -6.99 -23.91
C THR A 158 5.83 -6.94 -22.40
N TYR A 159 6.92 -6.68 -21.68
CA TYR A 159 6.91 -6.51 -20.23
C TYR A 159 6.10 -5.28 -19.80
N LEU A 160 6.19 -4.14 -20.50
CA LEU A 160 5.38 -2.95 -20.18
C LEU A 160 3.88 -3.21 -20.35
N ILE A 161 3.48 -3.96 -21.38
CA ILE A 161 2.08 -4.36 -21.58
C ILE A 161 1.62 -5.26 -20.43
N PHE A 162 2.47 -6.22 -20.03
CA PHE A 162 2.19 -7.06 -18.86
C PHE A 162 2.02 -6.21 -17.59
N ALA A 163 2.93 -5.28 -17.31
CA ALA A 163 2.85 -4.39 -16.16
C ALA A 163 1.53 -3.61 -16.15
N ALA A 164 1.15 -3.05 -17.31
CA ALA A 164 -0.09 -2.31 -17.45
C ALA A 164 -1.34 -3.17 -17.20
N VAL A 165 -1.41 -4.37 -17.77
CA VAL A 165 -2.56 -5.28 -17.58
C VAL A 165 -2.62 -5.80 -16.14
N MET A 166 -1.46 -6.08 -15.55
CA MET A 166 -1.36 -6.57 -14.18
C MET A 166 -1.87 -5.54 -13.17
N THR A 167 -1.45 -4.27 -13.27
CA THR A 167 -1.93 -3.21 -12.37
C THR A 167 -3.32 -2.68 -12.71
N ALA A 168 -3.75 -2.74 -13.97
CA ALA A 168 -5.08 -2.27 -14.37
C ALA A 168 -6.18 -3.26 -14.01
N ILE A 169 -5.92 -4.58 -14.13
CA ILE A 169 -6.98 -5.59 -14.09
C ILE A 169 -6.63 -6.69 -13.10
N ILE A 170 -5.57 -7.46 -13.35
CA ILE A 170 -5.35 -8.74 -12.64
C ILE A 170 -5.20 -8.52 -11.12
N TYR A 171 -4.34 -7.58 -10.72
CA TYR A 171 -4.10 -7.28 -9.31
C TYR A 171 -5.34 -6.67 -8.63
N PRO A 172 -5.98 -5.61 -9.18
CA PRO A 172 -7.23 -5.08 -8.64
C PRO A 172 -8.35 -6.09 -8.41
N VAL A 173 -8.52 -7.06 -9.30
CA VAL A 173 -9.56 -8.09 -9.14
C VAL A 173 -9.30 -8.95 -7.91
N VAL A 174 -8.05 -9.33 -7.67
CA VAL A 174 -7.67 -10.07 -6.46
C VAL A 174 -7.86 -9.22 -5.22
N VAL A 175 -7.49 -7.94 -5.27
CA VAL A 175 -7.74 -6.99 -4.18
C VAL A 175 -9.23 -6.87 -3.89
N HIS A 176 -10.08 -6.83 -4.92
CA HIS A 176 -11.52 -6.77 -4.73
C HIS A 176 -12.04 -7.99 -3.96
N TRP A 177 -11.58 -9.19 -4.33
CA TRP A 177 -11.99 -10.42 -3.67
C TRP A 177 -11.58 -10.45 -2.19
N THR A 178 -10.43 -9.90 -1.82
CA THR A 178 -9.90 -10.00 -0.45
C THR A 178 -10.22 -8.78 0.43
N TRP A 179 -10.06 -7.57 -0.10
CA TRP A 179 -10.11 -6.31 0.66
C TRP A 179 -11.22 -5.36 0.18
N GLY A 180 -11.75 -5.55 -1.03
CA GLY A 180 -12.79 -4.72 -1.63
C GLY A 180 -14.22 -5.20 -1.38
N GLY A 181 -14.43 -6.17 -0.49
CA GLY A 181 -15.76 -6.71 -0.16
C GLY A 181 -16.27 -7.83 -1.08
N GLY A 182 -15.41 -8.36 -1.95
CA GLY A 182 -15.75 -9.44 -2.88
C GLY A 182 -15.77 -10.83 -2.23
N LEU A 183 -15.68 -11.85 -3.09
CA LEU A 183 -15.97 -13.24 -2.75
C LEU A 183 -15.22 -13.80 -1.54
N ILE A 184 -13.92 -13.53 -1.39
CA ILE A 184 -13.10 -14.07 -0.28
C ILE A 184 -13.36 -13.30 1.01
N ALA A 185 -13.58 -11.99 0.94
CA ALA A 185 -13.90 -11.14 2.09
C ALA A 185 -15.19 -11.59 2.81
N GLN A 186 -16.10 -12.26 2.09
CA GLN A 186 -17.36 -12.79 2.64
C GLN A 186 -17.20 -14.20 3.23
N MET A 187 -16.08 -14.88 2.99
CA MET A 187 -15.81 -16.22 3.51
C MET A 187 -15.15 -16.14 4.88
N SER A 188 -15.82 -16.65 5.92
CA SER A 188 -15.21 -16.80 7.24
C SER A 188 -14.36 -18.07 7.30
N ILE A 189 -13.13 -18.00 6.79
CA ILE A 189 -12.08 -19.00 7.01
C ILE A 189 -11.08 -18.33 7.95
N GLY A 190 -10.85 -18.91 9.14
CA GLY A 190 -10.10 -18.28 10.23
C GLY A 190 -8.78 -17.62 9.80
N ASP A 191 -8.71 -16.30 10.02
CA ASP A 191 -7.64 -15.32 9.72
C ASP A 191 -7.30 -15.06 8.24
N ALA A 192 -7.22 -13.82 7.73
CA ALA A 192 -7.33 -12.50 8.33
C ALA A 192 -7.93 -11.53 7.29
N VAL A 193 -8.97 -10.80 7.67
CA VAL A 193 -9.28 -9.49 7.11
C VAL A 193 -8.77 -8.46 8.10
#